data_AF-A0A2S3H1B3-F1
#
_entry.id   AF-A0A2S3H1B3-F1
#
_cell.length_a   1.000
_cell.length_b   1.000
_cell.length_c   1.000
_cell.angle_alpha   90.00
_cell.angle_beta   90.00
_cell.angle_gamma   90.00
#
_symmetry.space_group_name_H-M   'P 1'
#
loop_
_entity.id
_entity.type
_entity.pdbx_description
1 polymer ?
#
loop_
_entity_poly.entity_id
_entity_poly.type
_entity_poly.pdbx_seq_one_letter_code
_entity_poly.pdbx_strand_id
1 'polypeptide(L)'
;MVYHFHDMIDMLINCGYEKGTTLFGYGYDFRQSNRIDKAMAGLRTKLETAYKTSRGKKVNIISHSMGGLLVRCFMSMNHDVFSKYVNKWICIACPFQGAPGCINDSLLTGLQFVYGFESFFFVSRWAMHQLLVECPSIYEMLPNLNFNWTEKPTIQVWRKNPEKDGMVELVQYEASDCVSLFEEALRNNELTYNGKKVALPFNMSVFKWATETRRILDNAELPDTVSFYNIYGRAYDTPYDVCYGSESSPIGDLSEVCHTVPAYTYVDGDCTVPIESAMADGFAAKERVGVGADHRGLLSNENVFELLKKWLGASEKAPRCRVSKKPRVVDLGS
;
A
#
# COMPACT_ATOMS: atom_id res chain seq x y z
N MET A 1 7.98 5.43 -18.81
CA MET A 1 7.60 6.28 -17.66
C MET A 1 6.40 5.62 -17.02
N VAL A 2 6.42 5.34 -15.72
CA VAL A 2 5.31 4.66 -15.05
C VAL A 2 4.32 5.72 -14.56
N TYR A 3 3.11 5.71 -15.11
CA TYR A 3 2.03 6.60 -14.70
C TYR A 3 1.21 5.90 -13.60
N HIS A 4 1.11 6.52 -12.42
CA HIS A 4 0.38 5.96 -11.27
C HIS A 4 -0.97 6.65 -11.05
N PHE A 5 -0.94 7.97 -10.88
CA PHE A 5 -2.15 8.80 -10.68
C PHE A 5 -2.63 9.51 -11.95
N HIS A 6 -2.00 9.28 -13.10
CA HIS A 6 -2.19 10.11 -14.30
C HIS A 6 -3.63 10.10 -14.81
N ASP A 7 -4.20 8.92 -15.03
CA ASP A 7 -5.53 8.78 -15.61
C ASP A 7 -6.61 9.38 -14.70
N MET A 8 -6.50 9.15 -13.38
CA MET A 8 -7.38 9.79 -12.40
C MET A 8 -7.21 11.32 -12.39
N ILE A 9 -5.99 11.84 -12.47
CA ILE A 9 -5.74 13.29 -12.52
C ILE A 9 -6.36 13.89 -13.79
N ASP A 10 -6.23 13.22 -14.93
CA ASP A 10 -6.77 13.68 -16.20
C ASP A 10 -8.31 13.65 -16.19
N MET A 11 -8.91 12.61 -15.62
CA MET A 11 -10.35 12.53 -15.35
C MET A 11 -10.83 13.71 -14.49
N LEU A 12 -10.12 14.03 -13.40
CA LEU A 12 -10.47 15.17 -12.54
C LEU A 12 -10.33 16.51 -13.28
N ILE A 13 -9.31 16.68 -14.12
CA ILE A 13 -9.16 17.88 -14.95
C ILE A 13 -10.34 18.01 -15.93
N ASN A 14 -10.79 16.91 -16.54
CA ASN A 14 -11.94 16.90 -17.43
C ASN A 14 -13.26 17.24 -16.70
N CYS A 15 -13.33 16.91 -15.41
CA CYS A 15 -14.39 17.37 -14.50
C CYS A 15 -14.26 18.84 -14.08
N GLY A 16 -13.21 19.54 -14.52
CA GLY A 16 -12.99 20.96 -14.28
C GLY A 16 -12.13 21.30 -13.08
N TYR A 17 -11.44 20.33 -12.49
CA TYR A 17 -10.41 20.60 -11.48
C TYR A 17 -9.15 21.22 -12.11
N GLU A 18 -8.47 22.07 -11.35
CA GLU A 18 -7.30 22.81 -11.80
C GLU A 18 -6.10 22.48 -10.89
N LYS A 19 -5.03 21.94 -11.49
CA LYS A 19 -3.77 21.62 -10.79
C LYS A 19 -3.24 22.87 -10.08
N GLY A 20 -2.94 22.75 -8.78
CA GLY A 20 -2.42 23.83 -7.96
C GLY A 20 -3.47 24.81 -7.42
N THR A 21 -4.72 24.70 -7.87
CA THR A 21 -5.82 25.59 -7.42
C THR A 21 -6.91 24.82 -6.69
N THR A 22 -7.44 23.76 -7.31
CA THR A 22 -8.50 22.90 -6.74
C THR A 22 -8.12 21.43 -6.73
N LEU A 23 -7.00 21.07 -7.38
CA LEU A 23 -6.41 19.74 -7.36
C LEU A 23 -4.96 19.81 -6.90
N PHE A 24 -4.65 19.05 -5.85
CA PHE A 24 -3.35 19.07 -5.20
C PHE A 24 -2.83 17.65 -4.99
N GLY A 25 -1.58 17.40 -5.37
CA GLY A 25 -0.87 16.18 -4.99
C GLY A 25 -0.08 16.38 -3.69
N TYR A 26 -0.02 15.34 -2.86
CA TYR A 26 0.86 15.26 -1.70
C TYR A 26 1.70 13.97 -1.79
N GLY A 27 2.97 14.12 -2.15
CA GLY A 27 3.95 13.03 -2.11
C GLY A 27 4.72 13.04 -0.79
N TYR A 28 5.12 11.85 -0.33
CA TYR A 28 5.89 11.65 0.89
C TYR A 28 6.93 10.54 0.67
N ASP A 29 7.88 10.40 1.60
CA ASP A 29 8.87 9.32 1.54
C ASP A 29 8.22 8.02 2.00
N PHE A 30 7.83 7.18 1.03
CA PHE A 30 7.13 5.91 1.28
C PHE A 30 7.97 4.89 2.05
N ARG A 31 9.28 5.12 2.22
CA ARG A 31 10.16 4.23 3.00
C ARG A 31 10.01 4.47 4.49
N GLN A 32 9.58 5.67 4.88
CA GLN A 32 9.48 6.10 6.27
C GLN A 32 8.12 5.74 6.87
N SER A 33 8.04 5.80 8.20
CA SER A 33 6.79 5.57 8.94
C SER A 33 5.67 6.47 8.46
N ASN A 34 4.45 5.93 8.38
CA ASN A 34 3.22 6.65 8.05
C ASN A 34 2.89 7.77 9.03
N ARG A 35 3.51 7.80 10.22
CA ARG A 35 3.36 8.85 11.23
C ARG A 35 4.63 9.65 11.49
N ILE A 36 5.61 9.62 10.60
CA ILE A 36 6.83 10.44 10.76
C ILE A 36 6.47 11.93 10.70
N ASP A 37 7.08 12.73 11.58
CA ASP A 37 6.78 14.16 11.74
C ASP A 37 6.78 14.94 10.41
N LYS A 38 7.74 14.62 9.53
CA LYS A 38 7.86 15.26 8.21
C LYS A 38 6.61 15.03 7.34
N ALA A 39 6.06 13.82 7.37
CA ALA A 39 4.85 13.49 6.61
C ALA A 39 3.61 14.13 7.25
N MET A 40 3.51 14.10 8.58
CA MET A 40 2.39 14.71 9.29
C MET A 40 2.35 16.23 9.12
N ALA A 41 3.47 16.91 9.35
CA ALA A 41 3.59 18.36 9.16
C ALA A 41 3.39 18.79 7.70
N GLY A 42 3.88 17.99 6.76
CA GLY A 42 3.67 18.23 5.33
C GLY A 42 2.20 18.11 4.94
N LEU A 43 1.49 17.07 5.39
CA LEU A 43 0.07 16.89 5.10
C LEU A 43 -0.77 18.00 5.74
N ARG A 44 -0.48 18.38 6.99
CA ARG A 44 -1.11 19.54 7.65
C ARG A 44 -0.95 20.81 6.82
N THR A 45 0.28 21.15 6.44
CA THR A 45 0.57 22.33 5.62
C THR A 45 -0.22 22.29 4.32
N LYS A 46 -0.27 21.11 3.68
CA LYS A 46 -0.98 20.93 2.41
C LYS A 46 -2.48 21.13 2.53
N LEU A 47 -3.11 20.61 3.59
CA LEU A 47 -4.53 20.80 3.88
C LEU A 47 -4.85 22.27 4.15
N GLU A 48 -4.01 22.95 4.94
CA GLU A 48 -4.14 24.39 5.22
C GLU A 48 -4.04 25.24 3.95
N THR A 49 -3.07 24.95 3.08
CA THR A 49 -2.92 25.63 1.79
C THR A 49 -4.13 25.37 0.91
N ALA A 50 -4.56 24.12 0.75
CA ALA A 50 -5.69 23.77 -0.10
C ALA A 50 -7.00 24.43 0.39
N TYR A 51 -7.23 24.46 1.70
CA TYR A 51 -8.36 25.15 2.31
C TYR A 51 -8.37 26.65 2.02
N LYS A 52 -7.22 27.33 2.19
CA LYS A 52 -7.07 28.77 1.92
C LYS A 52 -7.27 29.08 0.43
N THR A 53 -6.59 28.35 -0.46
CA THR A 53 -6.70 28.53 -1.92
C THR A 53 -8.12 28.25 -2.42
N SER A 54 -8.83 27.33 -1.76
CA SER A 54 -10.23 27.00 -2.07
C SER A 54 -11.25 27.93 -1.37
N ARG A 55 -10.83 29.11 -0.91
CA ARG A 55 -11.67 30.14 -0.26
C ARG A 55 -12.43 29.61 0.98
N GLY A 56 -11.76 28.79 1.78
CA GLY A 56 -12.32 28.23 3.01
C GLY A 56 -13.23 27.01 2.80
N LYS A 57 -13.22 26.40 1.61
CA LYS A 57 -13.88 25.11 1.41
C LYS A 57 -13.02 23.98 1.98
N LYS A 58 -13.65 23.11 2.78
CA LYS A 58 -13.03 21.88 3.26
C LYS A 58 -12.62 20.97 2.08
N VAL A 59 -11.55 20.21 2.28
CA VAL A 59 -10.84 19.40 1.29
C VAL A 59 -11.43 17.99 1.22
N ASN A 60 -11.56 17.43 0.02
CA ASN A 60 -11.80 16.01 -0.18
C ASN A 60 -10.45 15.30 -0.40
N ILE A 61 -10.13 14.29 0.40
CA ILE A 61 -8.91 13.49 0.28
C ILE A 61 -9.23 12.23 -0.52
N ILE A 62 -8.39 11.93 -1.52
CA ILE A 62 -8.34 10.63 -2.18
C ILE A 62 -6.98 10.01 -1.85
N SER A 63 -6.98 8.84 -1.24
CA SER A 63 -5.76 8.08 -0.92
C SER A 63 -5.76 6.72 -1.58
N HIS A 64 -4.58 6.22 -1.93
CA HIS A 64 -4.38 4.88 -2.49
C HIS A 64 -3.44 4.08 -1.61
N SER A 65 -3.74 2.78 -1.43
CA SER A 65 -2.86 1.82 -0.76
C SER A 65 -2.43 2.31 0.63
N MET A 66 -1.13 2.24 0.93
CA MET A 66 -0.53 2.74 2.16
C MET A 66 -0.81 4.22 2.46
N GLY A 67 -1.12 5.04 1.44
CA GLY A 67 -1.56 6.41 1.66
C GLY A 67 -2.81 6.52 2.55
N GLY A 68 -3.66 5.48 2.57
CA GLY A 68 -4.79 5.39 3.50
C GLY A 68 -4.35 5.23 4.96
N LEU A 69 -3.28 4.48 5.21
CA LEU A 69 -2.69 4.34 6.55
C LEU A 69 -2.08 5.66 7.02
N LEU A 70 -1.38 6.39 6.15
CA LEU A 70 -0.87 7.73 6.45
C LEU A 70 -1.99 8.71 6.82
N VAL A 71 -3.09 8.71 6.05
CA VAL A 71 -4.25 9.56 6.35
C VAL A 71 -4.89 9.17 7.69
N ARG A 72 -4.98 7.88 7.99
CA ARG A 72 -5.50 7.37 9.27
C ARG A 72 -4.61 7.75 10.45
N CYS A 73 -3.29 7.63 10.33
CA CYS A 73 -2.33 8.14 11.32
C CYS A 73 -2.52 9.64 11.56
N PHE A 74 -2.59 10.42 10.48
CA PHE A 74 -2.78 11.86 10.56
C PHE A 74 -4.08 12.23 11.26
N MET A 75 -5.18 11.55 10.92
CA MET A 75 -6.49 11.75 11.53
C MET A 75 -6.48 11.45 13.04
N SER A 76 -5.84 10.35 13.45
CA SER A 76 -5.72 9.97 14.87
C SER A 76 -4.88 10.97 15.67
N MET A 77 -3.74 11.40 15.12
CA MET A 77 -2.80 12.30 15.81
C MET A 77 -3.15 13.79 15.72
N ASN A 78 -3.96 14.19 14.73
CA ASN A 78 -4.32 15.59 14.43
C ASN A 78 -5.83 15.72 14.19
N HIS A 79 -6.64 15.12 15.07
CA HIS A 79 -8.08 15.00 14.90
C HIS A 79 -8.79 16.35 14.72
N ASP A 80 -8.37 17.38 15.45
CA ASP A 80 -8.88 18.75 15.35
C ASP A 80 -8.59 19.37 13.97
N VAL A 81 -7.37 19.22 13.48
CA VAL A 81 -6.93 19.69 12.16
C VAL A 81 -7.68 18.94 11.05
N PHE A 82 -7.82 17.62 11.19
CA PHE A 82 -8.54 16.79 10.23
C PHE A 82 -10.01 17.18 10.16
N SER A 83 -10.69 17.27 11.30
CA SER A 83 -12.09 17.71 11.39
C SER A 83 -12.29 19.13 10.83
N LYS A 84 -11.34 20.04 11.09
CA LYS A 84 -11.39 21.41 10.57
C LYS A 84 -11.29 21.49 9.05
N TYR A 85 -10.36 20.75 8.45
CA TYR A 85 -10.03 20.94 7.03
C TYR A 85 -10.60 19.90 6.09
N VAL A 86 -11.00 18.72 6.55
CA VAL A 86 -11.42 17.61 5.69
C VAL A 86 -12.95 17.48 5.64
N ASN A 87 -13.49 17.27 4.44
CA ASN A 87 -14.92 17.08 4.18
C ASN A 87 -15.24 15.62 3.85
N LYS A 88 -14.44 15.03 2.96
CA LYS A 88 -14.58 13.64 2.52
C LYS A 88 -13.22 12.97 2.53
N TRP A 89 -13.19 11.70 2.88
CA TRP A 89 -12.06 10.83 2.64
C TRP A 89 -12.52 9.64 1.80
N ILE A 90 -11.95 9.50 0.61
CA ILE A 90 -12.16 8.37 -0.29
C ILE A 90 -10.87 7.56 -0.29
N CYS A 91 -10.95 6.32 0.16
CA CYS A 91 -9.80 5.44 0.27
C CYS A 91 -9.89 4.33 -0.78
N ILE A 92 -8.80 4.08 -1.51
CA ILE A 92 -8.72 3.09 -2.57
C ILE A 92 -7.66 2.06 -2.19
N ALA A 93 -8.05 0.78 -2.09
CA ALA A 93 -7.16 -0.36 -1.87
C ALA A 93 -6.26 -0.26 -0.64
N CYS A 94 -6.73 0.33 0.47
CA CYS A 94 -5.90 0.48 1.66
C CYS A 94 -5.80 -0.83 2.44
N PRO A 95 -4.59 -1.30 2.79
CA PRO A 95 -4.40 -2.48 3.63
C PRO A 95 -4.66 -2.13 5.11
N PHE A 96 -5.91 -1.87 5.49
CA PHE A 96 -6.23 -1.42 6.85
C PHE A 96 -5.73 -2.38 7.92
N GLN A 97 -5.75 -3.69 7.65
CA GLN A 97 -5.24 -4.74 8.56
C GLN A 97 -3.92 -5.35 8.10
N GLY A 98 -3.27 -4.75 7.09
CA GLY A 98 -2.04 -5.27 6.49
C GLY A 98 -2.26 -6.11 5.24
N ALA A 99 -1.17 -6.55 4.62
CA ALA A 99 -1.17 -7.34 3.39
C ALA A 99 -0.27 -8.58 3.59
N PRO A 100 -0.79 -9.66 4.18
CA PRO A 100 0.04 -10.70 4.79
C PRO A 100 1.07 -11.33 3.86
N GLY A 101 0.63 -11.89 2.73
CA GLY A 101 1.53 -12.61 1.83
C GLY A 101 2.61 -11.68 1.27
N CYS A 102 2.22 -10.53 0.73
CA CYS A 102 3.15 -9.58 0.14
C CYS A 102 4.15 -9.00 1.15
N ILE A 103 3.72 -8.68 2.37
CA ILE A 103 4.56 -7.98 3.35
C ILE A 103 5.50 -8.93 4.10
N ASN A 104 5.01 -10.10 4.52
CA ASN A 104 5.87 -11.12 5.14
C ASN A 104 7.00 -11.50 4.18
N ASP A 105 6.67 -11.66 2.92
CA ASP A 105 7.61 -12.06 1.90
C ASP A 105 8.59 -10.93 1.50
N SER A 106 8.10 -9.68 1.45
CA SER A 106 8.96 -8.51 1.28
C SER A 106 10.06 -8.43 2.32
N LEU A 107 9.77 -8.80 3.57
CA LEU A 107 10.75 -8.82 4.67
C LEU A 107 11.69 -10.03 4.61
N LEU A 108 11.25 -11.19 4.14
CA LEU A 108 12.07 -12.40 4.13
C LEU A 108 12.92 -12.52 2.87
N THR A 109 12.32 -12.49 1.69
CA THR A 109 13.05 -12.74 0.44
C THR A 109 12.98 -11.57 -0.54
N GLY A 110 12.22 -10.53 -0.19
CA GLY A 110 11.87 -9.41 -1.05
C GLY A 110 10.61 -9.69 -1.86
N LEU A 111 10.15 -8.72 -2.63
CA LEU A 111 9.04 -8.91 -3.57
C LEU A 111 9.48 -8.43 -4.94
N GLN A 112 9.37 -9.30 -5.93
CA GLN A 112 9.32 -8.83 -7.31
C GLN A 112 7.86 -8.47 -7.56
N PHE A 113 7.55 -7.21 -7.88
CA PHE A 113 6.21 -6.79 -8.32
C PHE A 113 5.89 -7.36 -9.73
N VAL A 114 6.07 -8.67 -9.89
CA VAL A 114 6.02 -9.41 -11.15
C VAL A 114 4.80 -10.31 -11.08
N TYR A 115 3.63 -9.68 -11.13
CA TYR A 115 2.47 -10.20 -11.84
C TYR A 115 1.70 -8.97 -12.31
N GLY A 116 2.06 -8.49 -13.51
CA GLY A 116 1.59 -7.24 -14.11
C GLY A 116 2.69 -6.39 -14.75
N PHE A 117 3.96 -6.67 -14.43
CA PHE A 117 5.13 -6.10 -15.11
C PHE A 117 5.72 -7.13 -16.05
N GLU A 118 5.59 -6.92 -17.35
CA GLU A 118 6.77 -7.13 -18.18
C GLU A 118 7.82 -6.10 -17.71
N SER A 119 8.76 -6.55 -16.87
CA SER A 119 10.19 -6.16 -16.93
C SER A 119 10.58 -4.67 -17.00
N PHE A 120 9.84 -3.72 -16.41
CA PHE A 120 10.25 -2.30 -16.41
C PHE A 120 11.14 -1.86 -15.22
N PHE A 121 11.26 -2.65 -14.17
CA PHE A 121 12.27 -2.43 -13.11
C PHE A 121 13.17 -3.66 -13.02
N PHE A 122 14.38 -3.57 -13.59
CA PHE A 122 15.45 -4.56 -13.49
C PHE A 122 16.07 -4.62 -12.07
N VAL A 123 15.26 -4.50 -11.03
CA VAL A 123 15.68 -4.64 -9.64
C VAL A 123 15.45 -6.09 -9.25
N SER A 124 16.53 -6.80 -8.88
CA SER A 124 16.40 -8.17 -8.41
C SER A 124 15.59 -8.22 -7.12
N ARG A 125 14.93 -9.36 -6.88
CA ARG A 125 14.18 -9.61 -5.63
C ARG A 125 15.03 -9.32 -4.38
N TRP A 126 16.29 -9.75 -4.42
CA TRP A 126 17.26 -9.51 -3.35
C TRP A 126 17.61 -8.03 -3.15
N ALA A 127 17.79 -7.26 -4.24
CA ALA A 127 18.02 -5.83 -4.12
C ALA A 127 16.79 -5.10 -3.53
N MET A 128 15.58 -5.57 -3.85
CA MET A 128 14.36 -5.06 -3.24
C MET A 128 14.30 -5.41 -1.75
N HIS A 129 14.60 -6.65 -1.37
CA HIS A 129 14.70 -7.07 0.04
C HIS A 129 15.62 -6.14 0.84
N GLN A 130 16.84 -5.91 0.33
CA GLN A 130 17.84 -5.05 1.00
C GLN A 130 17.38 -3.59 1.17
N LEU A 131 16.48 -3.10 0.31
CA LEU A 131 15.84 -1.80 0.49
C LEU A 131 14.73 -1.86 1.53
N LEU A 132 13.85 -2.86 1.44
CA LEU A 132 12.60 -2.93 2.19
C LEU A 132 12.78 -3.32 3.66
N VAL A 133 13.81 -4.11 3.98
CA VAL A 133 14.08 -4.60 5.35
C VAL A 133 14.32 -3.49 6.38
N GLU A 134 14.73 -2.31 5.93
CA GLU A 134 14.95 -1.12 6.77
C GLU A 134 13.87 -0.04 6.58
N CYS A 135 12.76 -0.33 5.88
CA CYS A 135 11.69 0.63 5.65
C CYS A 135 10.58 0.48 6.71
N PRO A 136 10.41 1.42 7.67
CA PRO A 136 9.32 1.34 8.65
C PRO A 136 7.92 1.15 8.08
N SER A 137 7.67 1.68 6.88
CA SER A 137 6.39 1.50 6.19
C SER A 137 6.03 0.04 5.92
N ILE A 138 7.01 -0.81 5.65
CA ILE A 138 6.79 -2.24 5.40
C ILE A 138 6.33 -2.93 6.68
N TYR A 139 6.97 -2.63 7.81
CA TYR A 139 6.59 -3.16 9.12
C TYR A 139 5.18 -2.68 9.53
N GLU A 140 4.79 -1.47 9.16
CA GLU A 140 3.45 -0.94 9.46
C GLU A 140 2.33 -1.58 8.62
N MET A 141 2.68 -2.29 7.55
CA MET A 141 1.75 -3.07 6.71
C MET A 141 1.76 -4.57 7.04
N LEU A 142 2.52 -5.02 8.05
CA LEU A 142 2.43 -6.38 8.55
C LEU A 142 0.99 -6.73 8.97
N PRO A 143 0.61 -8.01 8.93
CA PRO A 143 -0.69 -8.47 9.42
C PRO A 143 -0.98 -7.92 10.81
N ASN A 144 -2.15 -7.33 11.00
CA ASN A 144 -2.57 -6.91 12.33
C ASN A 144 -2.80 -8.16 13.21
N LEU A 145 -1.97 -8.31 14.23
CA LEU A 145 -2.01 -9.43 15.17
C LEU A 145 -3.27 -9.45 16.04
N ASN A 146 -3.90 -8.30 16.24
CA ASN A 146 -5.11 -8.16 17.06
C ASN A 146 -6.39 -8.20 16.21
N PHE A 147 -6.26 -8.27 14.89
CA PHE A 147 -7.41 -8.38 14.01
C PHE A 147 -7.91 -9.82 13.95
N ASN A 148 -9.22 -9.99 14.06
CA ASN A 148 -9.85 -11.30 14.01
C ASN A 148 -10.06 -11.74 12.56
N TRP A 149 -8.98 -12.18 11.93
CA TRP A 149 -9.00 -12.77 10.59
C TRP A 149 -9.92 -14.00 10.56
N THR A 150 -10.61 -14.21 9.44
CA THR A 150 -11.45 -15.39 9.21
C THR A 150 -10.61 -16.67 9.30
N GLU A 151 -9.45 -16.65 8.65
CA GLU A 151 -8.36 -17.62 8.82
C GLU A 151 -7.09 -16.84 9.13
N LYS A 152 -6.32 -17.23 10.14
CA LYS A 152 -5.13 -16.45 10.50
C LYS A 152 -4.06 -16.61 9.41
N PRO A 153 -3.46 -15.53 8.90
CA PRO A 153 -2.37 -15.64 7.94
C PRO A 153 -1.14 -16.24 8.60
N THR A 154 -0.48 -17.18 7.91
CA THR A 154 0.67 -17.93 8.41
C THR A 154 1.90 -17.80 7.51
N ILE A 155 3.08 -17.96 8.10
CA ILE A 155 4.29 -18.26 7.35
C ILE A 155 4.61 -19.74 7.56
N GLN A 156 4.88 -20.46 6.49
CA GLN A 156 5.11 -21.89 6.50
C GLN A 156 6.53 -22.18 6.03
N VAL A 157 7.23 -23.10 6.71
CA VAL A 157 8.57 -23.51 6.33
C VAL A 157 8.67 -25.02 6.40
N TRP A 158 9.02 -25.65 5.28
CA TRP A 158 9.43 -27.06 5.28
C TRP A 158 10.77 -27.17 5.99
N ARG A 159 10.79 -27.72 7.21
CA ARG A 159 12.00 -27.85 8.04
C ARG A 159 12.52 -29.28 8.02
N LYS A 160 13.84 -29.41 8.03
CA LYS A 160 14.51 -30.67 8.37
C LYS A 160 14.68 -30.73 9.88
N ASN A 161 14.05 -31.69 10.55
CA ASN A 161 14.16 -31.85 12.00
C ASN A 161 15.39 -32.70 12.36
N PRO A 162 16.48 -32.13 12.89
CA PRO A 162 17.69 -32.87 13.21
C PRO A 162 17.49 -33.84 14.39
N GLU A 163 16.51 -33.60 15.27
CA GLU A 163 16.20 -34.44 16.43
C GLU A 163 15.38 -35.69 16.05
N LYS A 164 14.71 -35.66 14.89
CA LYS A 164 13.90 -36.77 14.34
C LYS A 164 14.54 -37.40 13.10
N ASP A 165 15.84 -37.71 13.16
CA ASP A 165 16.59 -38.37 12.07
C ASP A 165 16.53 -37.62 10.72
N GLY A 166 16.37 -36.29 10.76
CA GLY A 166 16.24 -35.48 9.54
C GLY A 166 14.90 -35.61 8.84
N MET A 167 13.85 -36.11 9.52
CA MET A 167 12.48 -36.06 9.00
C MET A 167 12.08 -34.64 8.60
N VAL A 168 11.31 -34.55 7.52
CA VAL A 168 10.83 -33.28 6.97
C VAL A 168 9.43 -33.00 7.48
N GLU A 169 9.23 -31.83 8.06
CA GLU A 169 7.93 -31.39 8.59
C GLU A 169 7.61 -29.97 8.14
N LEU A 170 6.33 -29.69 7.87
CA LEU A 170 5.86 -28.34 7.58
C LEU A 170 5.59 -27.62 8.89
N VAL A 171 6.43 -26.65 9.24
CA VAL A 171 6.27 -25.82 10.44
C VAL A 171 5.50 -24.56 10.08
N GLN A 172 4.48 -24.23 10.85
CA GLN A 172 3.66 -23.04 10.69
C GLN A 172 4.02 -22.02 11.78
N TYR A 173 4.23 -20.78 11.37
CA TYR A 173 4.51 -19.64 12.23
C TYR A 173 3.31 -18.69 12.19
N GLU A 174 2.64 -18.53 13.33
CA GLU A 174 1.52 -17.61 13.52
C GLU A 174 1.96 -16.38 14.33
N ALA A 175 1.37 -15.22 14.04
CA ALA A 175 1.39 -14.01 14.87
C ALA A 175 2.71 -13.68 15.61
N SER A 176 2.88 -14.16 16.85
CA SER A 176 4.08 -13.93 17.68
C SER A 176 5.30 -14.72 17.21
N ASP A 177 5.10 -15.90 16.63
CA ASP A 177 6.17 -16.78 16.18
C ASP A 177 6.78 -16.29 14.86
N CYS A 178 6.08 -15.42 14.13
CA CYS A 178 6.63 -14.77 12.94
C CYS A 178 7.85 -13.89 13.29
N VAL A 179 7.86 -13.27 14.48
CA VAL A 179 8.97 -12.41 14.90
C VAL A 179 10.26 -13.21 15.09
N SER A 180 10.18 -14.35 15.77
CA SER A 180 11.35 -15.23 15.95
C SER A 180 11.83 -15.82 14.62
N LEU A 181 10.90 -16.14 13.71
CA LEU A 181 11.25 -16.52 12.34
C LEU A 181 12.01 -15.41 11.62
N PHE A 182 11.56 -14.15 11.68
CA PHE A 182 12.26 -13.04 11.04
C PHE A 182 13.65 -12.82 11.64
N GLU A 183 13.78 -12.85 12.96
CA GLU A 183 15.08 -12.73 13.63
C GLU A 183 16.06 -13.80 13.15
N GLU A 184 15.62 -15.06 13.11
CA GLU A 184 16.45 -16.19 12.68
C GLU A 184 16.77 -16.16 11.17
N ALA A 185 15.78 -15.85 10.33
CA ALA A 185 15.97 -15.80 8.88
C ALA A 185 16.91 -14.67 8.47
N LEU A 186 16.86 -13.53 9.17
CA LEU A 186 17.68 -12.36 8.87
C LEU A 186 18.96 -12.26 9.71
N ARG A 187 19.26 -13.20 10.62
CA ARG A 187 20.39 -13.08 11.57
C ARG A 187 21.75 -12.86 10.90
N ASN A 188 21.95 -13.42 9.71
CA ASN A 188 23.18 -13.31 8.91
C ASN A 188 23.02 -12.40 7.69
N ASN A 189 21.91 -11.65 7.60
CA ASN A 189 21.62 -10.83 6.43
C ASN A 189 22.59 -9.65 6.32
N GLU A 190 23.15 -9.45 5.12
CA GLU A 190 24.15 -8.41 4.86
C GLU A 190 24.01 -7.79 3.47
N LEU A 191 24.40 -6.51 3.38
CA LEU A 191 24.56 -5.76 2.14
C LEU A 191 26.04 -5.43 1.94
N THR A 192 26.56 -5.69 0.74
CA THR A 192 27.88 -5.21 0.34
C THR A 192 27.76 -3.87 -0.38
N TYR A 193 28.28 -2.80 0.23
CA TYR A 193 28.32 -1.46 -0.33
C TYR A 193 29.75 -0.92 -0.33
N ASN A 194 30.29 -0.57 -1.51
CA ASN A 194 31.67 -0.10 -1.69
C ASN A 194 32.72 -1.03 -1.04
N GLY A 195 32.54 -2.35 -1.20
CA GLY A 195 33.44 -3.37 -0.63
C GLY A 195 33.31 -3.56 0.89
N LYS A 196 32.41 -2.82 1.56
CA LYS A 196 32.11 -3.00 2.99
C LYS A 196 30.83 -3.81 3.16
N LYS A 197 30.86 -4.79 4.06
CA LYS A 197 29.68 -5.53 4.51
C LYS A 197 28.96 -4.72 5.58
N VAL A 198 27.65 -4.57 5.41
CA VAL A 198 26.74 -3.89 6.33
C VAL A 198 25.69 -4.90 6.75
N ALA A 199 25.61 -5.21 8.05
CA ALA A 199 24.58 -6.10 8.56
C ALA A 199 23.20 -5.44 8.44
N LEU A 200 22.20 -6.21 7.99
CA LEU A 200 20.80 -5.80 7.86
C LEU A 200 19.88 -6.85 8.54
N PRO A 201 20.05 -7.11 9.85
CA PRO A 201 19.20 -8.05 10.55
C PRO A 201 17.77 -7.54 10.64
N PHE A 202 16.84 -8.39 11.08
CA PHE A 202 15.48 -7.95 11.39
C PHE A 202 15.50 -6.79 12.39
N ASN A 203 14.90 -5.64 12.02
CA ASN A 203 15.03 -4.43 12.80
C ASN A 203 13.94 -4.35 13.88
N MET A 204 14.26 -4.87 15.07
CA MET A 204 13.34 -4.89 16.21
C MET A 204 12.90 -3.48 16.66
N SER A 205 13.73 -2.47 16.49
CA SER A 205 13.37 -1.08 16.84
C SER A 205 12.28 -0.55 15.90
N VAL A 206 12.40 -0.83 14.61
CA VAL A 206 11.39 -0.48 13.60
C VAL A 206 10.10 -1.29 13.81
N PHE A 207 10.20 -2.58 14.13
CA PHE A 207 9.05 -3.40 14.47
C PHE A 207 8.27 -2.86 15.69
N LYS A 208 8.98 -2.49 16.77
CA LYS A 208 8.36 -1.86 17.95
C LYS A 208 7.68 -0.54 17.60
N TRP A 209 8.31 0.29 16.75
CA TRP A 209 7.71 1.52 16.26
C TRP A 209 6.42 1.28 15.48
N ALA A 210 6.43 0.27 14.58
CA ALA A 210 5.26 -0.12 13.80
C ALA A 210 4.13 -0.69 14.65
N THR A 211 4.46 -1.43 15.72
CA THR A 211 3.49 -1.90 16.72
C THR A 211 2.80 -0.73 17.41
N GLU A 212 3.54 0.34 17.72
CA GLU A 212 2.93 1.56 18.26
C GLU A 212 2.10 2.32 17.21
N THR A 213 2.56 2.36 15.95
CA THR A 213 1.74 2.88 14.85
C THR A 213 0.42 2.12 14.74
N ARG A 214 0.42 0.80 14.94
CA ARG A 214 -0.81 -0.02 14.95
C ARG A 214 -1.80 0.45 16.02
N ARG A 215 -1.33 0.75 17.24
CA ARG A 215 -2.19 1.32 18.30
C ARG A 215 -2.83 2.65 17.89
N ILE A 216 -2.07 3.52 17.22
CA ILE A 216 -2.58 4.80 16.71
C ILE A 216 -3.64 4.60 15.63
N LEU A 217 -3.42 3.63 14.73
CA LEU A 217 -4.39 3.27 13.69
C LEU A 217 -5.67 2.71 14.33
N ASP A 218 -5.56 1.78 15.26
CA ASP A 218 -6.71 1.12 15.91
C ASP A 218 -7.57 2.11 16.71
N ASN A 219 -6.95 3.13 17.32
CA ASN A 219 -7.65 4.20 18.05
C ASN A 219 -8.14 5.35 17.16
N ALA A 220 -7.93 5.28 15.83
CA ALA A 220 -8.32 6.37 14.95
C ALA A 220 -9.85 6.49 14.87
N GLU A 221 -10.39 7.66 15.20
CA GLU A 221 -11.82 7.96 15.12
C GLU A 221 -12.09 8.94 13.97
N LEU A 222 -13.02 8.56 13.09
CA LEU A 222 -13.48 9.44 12.02
C LEU A 222 -14.41 10.52 12.61
N PRO A 223 -14.12 11.82 12.44
CA PRO A 223 -15.02 12.85 12.92
C PRO A 223 -16.39 12.77 12.22
N ASP A 224 -17.48 12.96 12.96
CA ASP A 224 -18.87 12.91 12.43
C ASP A 224 -19.13 13.88 11.26
N THR A 225 -18.33 14.94 11.17
CA THR A 225 -18.42 15.93 10.09
C THR A 225 -17.74 15.50 8.78
N VAL A 226 -17.05 14.36 8.77
CA VAL A 226 -16.31 13.84 7.61
C VAL A 226 -17.01 12.62 7.05
N SER A 227 -17.31 12.63 5.75
CA SER A 227 -17.82 11.43 5.08
C SER A 227 -16.69 10.53 4.60
N PHE A 228 -16.76 9.24 4.90
CA PHE A 228 -15.80 8.25 4.45
C PHE A 228 -16.37 7.32 3.38
N TYR A 229 -15.57 7.01 2.37
CA TYR A 229 -15.88 6.08 1.28
C TYR A 229 -14.69 5.15 1.06
N ASN A 230 -14.97 3.89 0.73
CA ASN A 230 -13.94 2.87 0.53
C ASN A 230 -14.14 2.16 -0.81
N ILE A 231 -13.07 2.02 -1.58
CA ILE A 231 -12.99 1.19 -2.79
C ILE A 231 -11.95 0.11 -2.52
N TYR A 232 -12.33 -1.15 -2.69
CA TYR A 232 -11.40 -2.27 -2.58
C TYR A 232 -11.39 -3.07 -3.89
N GLY A 233 -10.24 -3.63 -4.25
CA GLY A 233 -10.16 -4.54 -5.39
C GLY A 233 -10.63 -5.94 -5.00
N ARG A 234 -11.16 -6.67 -5.98
CA ARG A 234 -11.68 -8.03 -5.83
C ARG A 234 -11.52 -8.82 -7.12
N ALA A 235 -11.77 -10.12 -7.05
CA ALA A 235 -11.69 -11.09 -8.13
C ALA A 235 -10.25 -11.33 -8.65
N TYR A 236 -9.25 -11.14 -7.80
CA TYR A 236 -7.85 -11.47 -8.10
C TYR A 236 -7.23 -12.28 -6.97
N ASP A 237 -6.50 -13.33 -7.35
CA ASP A 237 -5.71 -14.16 -6.45
C ASP A 237 -4.68 -13.30 -5.72
N THR A 238 -4.85 -13.18 -4.40
CA THR A 238 -4.04 -12.31 -3.56
C THR A 238 -3.23 -13.12 -2.57
N PRO A 239 -1.89 -13.02 -2.58
CA PRO A 239 -1.03 -13.77 -1.67
C PRO A 239 -1.45 -13.60 -0.21
N TYR A 240 -1.67 -14.73 0.47
CA TYR A 240 -2.15 -14.75 1.85
C TYR A 240 -1.14 -15.41 2.78
N ASP A 241 -0.98 -16.73 2.70
CA ASP A 241 0.11 -17.44 3.36
C ASP A 241 1.35 -17.47 2.47
N VAL A 242 2.52 -17.60 3.08
CA VAL A 242 3.79 -17.74 2.37
C VAL A 242 4.49 -19.01 2.84
N CYS A 243 4.91 -19.84 1.90
CA CYS A 243 5.56 -21.12 2.17
C CYS A 243 6.98 -21.15 1.57
N TYR A 244 7.96 -21.58 2.37
CA TYR A 244 9.37 -21.67 1.99
C TYR A 244 9.88 -23.11 2.07
N GLY A 245 10.71 -23.50 1.10
CA GLY A 245 11.21 -24.87 0.94
C GLY A 245 10.15 -25.82 0.36
N SER A 246 10.49 -27.10 0.33
CA SER A 246 9.58 -28.18 -0.08
C SER A 246 9.92 -29.47 0.66
N GLU A 247 9.05 -30.47 0.60
CA GLU A 247 9.34 -31.80 1.15
C GLU A 247 10.66 -32.38 0.58
N SER A 248 10.91 -32.18 -0.72
CA SER A 248 12.13 -32.62 -1.40
C SER A 248 13.36 -31.74 -1.17
N SER A 249 13.17 -30.49 -0.71
CA SER A 249 14.23 -29.52 -0.48
C SER A 249 13.89 -28.67 0.76
N PRO A 250 13.95 -29.28 1.96
CA PRO A 250 13.61 -28.61 3.21
C PRO A 250 14.71 -27.63 3.63
N ILE A 251 14.33 -26.66 4.44
CA ILE A 251 15.20 -25.68 5.07
C ILE A 251 15.83 -26.30 6.31
N GLY A 252 17.15 -26.44 6.29
CA GLY A 252 17.91 -26.88 7.46
C GLY A 252 18.07 -25.72 8.43
N ASP A 253 18.64 -24.64 7.93
CA ASP A 253 18.90 -23.42 8.66
C ASP A 253 17.95 -22.30 8.22
N LEU A 254 17.24 -21.66 9.16
CA LEU A 254 16.31 -20.58 8.85
C LEU A 254 16.93 -19.39 8.10
N SER A 255 18.25 -19.14 8.22
CA SER A 255 18.88 -18.08 7.43
C SER A 255 18.87 -18.36 5.93
N GLU A 256 18.62 -19.61 5.51
CA GLU A 256 18.47 -19.98 4.11
C GLU A 256 17.14 -19.49 3.52
N VAL A 257 16.12 -19.21 4.35
CA VAL A 257 14.78 -18.76 3.91
C VAL A 257 14.89 -17.58 2.95
N CYS A 258 15.72 -16.58 3.31
CA CYS A 258 15.93 -15.34 2.56
C CYS A 258 16.41 -15.55 1.10
N HIS A 259 16.94 -16.73 0.79
CA HIS A 259 17.48 -17.10 -0.52
C HIS A 259 16.65 -18.14 -1.27
N THR A 260 15.42 -18.37 -0.82
CA THR A 260 14.47 -19.29 -1.47
C THR A 260 13.43 -18.52 -2.30
N VAL A 261 12.66 -19.26 -3.09
CA VAL A 261 11.48 -18.75 -3.78
C VAL A 261 10.25 -19.18 -3.00
N PRO A 262 9.38 -18.26 -2.56
CA PRO A 262 8.16 -18.64 -1.87
C PRO A 262 7.14 -19.29 -2.81
N ALA A 263 6.32 -20.16 -2.24
CA ALA A 263 4.99 -20.46 -2.74
C ALA A 263 3.95 -19.68 -1.93
N TYR A 264 2.80 -19.38 -2.51
CA TYR A 264 1.71 -18.69 -1.83
C TYR A 264 0.44 -19.52 -1.85
N THR A 265 -0.36 -19.37 -0.80
CA THR A 265 -1.81 -19.58 -0.88
C THR A 265 -2.46 -18.25 -1.26
N TYR A 266 -3.68 -18.30 -1.77
CA TYR A 266 -4.37 -17.13 -2.28
C TYR A 266 -5.76 -17.00 -1.69
N VAL A 267 -6.16 -15.76 -1.45
CA VAL A 267 -7.53 -15.37 -1.13
C VAL A 267 -8.00 -14.29 -2.11
N ASP A 268 -9.30 -13.98 -2.09
CA ASP A 268 -9.84 -12.91 -2.93
C ASP A 268 -9.31 -11.53 -2.48
N GLY A 269 -8.97 -10.68 -3.45
CA GLY A 269 -8.36 -9.38 -3.25
C GLY A 269 -7.98 -8.70 -4.56
N ASP A 270 -6.88 -7.96 -4.53
CA ASP A 270 -6.41 -7.12 -5.64
C ASP A 270 -4.98 -7.46 -6.11
N CYS A 271 -4.53 -8.70 -5.92
CA CYS A 271 -3.14 -9.15 -6.09
C CYS A 271 -2.17 -8.66 -5.00
N THR A 272 -2.58 -7.79 -4.08
CA THR A 272 -1.73 -7.29 -2.99
C THR A 272 -2.42 -7.32 -1.64
N VAL A 273 -3.63 -6.78 -1.56
CA VAL A 273 -4.40 -6.60 -0.33
C VAL A 273 -5.63 -7.52 -0.37
N PRO A 274 -5.78 -8.44 0.60
CA PRO A 274 -6.99 -9.23 0.74
C PRO A 274 -8.22 -8.35 0.96
N ILE A 275 -9.39 -8.75 0.43
CA ILE A 275 -10.66 -8.03 0.63
C ILE A 275 -10.93 -7.82 2.12
N GLU A 276 -10.71 -8.85 2.93
CA GLU A 276 -10.94 -8.81 4.37
C GLU A 276 -10.17 -7.67 5.04
N SER A 277 -8.90 -7.48 4.67
CA SER A 277 -8.09 -6.35 5.15
C SER A 277 -8.58 -5.01 4.60
N ALA A 278 -8.90 -4.96 3.31
CA ALA A 278 -9.32 -3.73 2.64
C ALA A 278 -10.69 -3.21 3.12
N MET A 279 -11.57 -4.10 3.56
CA MET A 279 -12.90 -3.77 4.09
C MET A 279 -12.90 -3.47 5.59
N ALA A 280 -11.91 -3.97 6.34
CA ALA A 280 -11.80 -3.81 7.78
C ALA A 280 -11.24 -2.43 8.20
N ASP A 281 -11.81 -1.36 7.65
CA ASP A 281 -11.42 0.02 7.91
C ASP A 281 -11.84 0.52 9.30
N GLY A 282 -12.90 -0.05 9.88
CA GLY A 282 -13.39 0.30 11.22
C GLY A 282 -14.29 1.55 11.28
N PHE A 283 -14.68 2.11 10.13
CA PHE A 283 -15.48 3.35 10.07
C PHE A 283 -16.93 3.10 9.64
N ALA A 284 -17.82 4.04 9.93
CA ALA A 284 -19.17 4.06 9.35
C ALA A 284 -19.12 4.64 7.91
N ALA A 285 -18.54 3.89 6.97
CA ALA A 285 -18.44 4.32 5.57
C ALA A 285 -19.83 4.60 4.97
N LYS A 286 -19.94 5.70 4.22
CA LYS A 286 -21.15 6.01 3.44
C LYS A 286 -21.38 4.99 2.33
N GLU A 287 -20.30 4.47 1.77
CA GLU A 287 -20.34 3.41 0.76
C GLU A 287 -19.01 2.64 0.78
N ARG A 288 -19.08 1.32 0.60
CA ARG A 288 -17.94 0.45 0.32
C ARG A 288 -18.21 -0.28 -0.98
N VAL A 289 -17.31 -0.16 -1.96
CA VAL A 289 -17.53 -0.75 -3.28
C VAL A 289 -16.35 -1.62 -3.67
N GLY A 290 -16.62 -2.88 -3.96
CA GLY A 290 -15.66 -3.81 -4.54
C GLY A 290 -15.61 -3.64 -6.05
N VAL A 291 -14.42 -3.42 -6.60
CA VAL A 291 -14.20 -3.27 -8.05
C VAL A 291 -13.28 -4.38 -8.55
N GLY A 292 -13.66 -5.04 -9.64
CA GLY A 292 -12.86 -6.07 -10.30
C GLY A 292 -11.65 -5.46 -11.01
N ALA A 293 -10.57 -5.20 -10.29
CA ALA A 293 -9.28 -4.75 -10.84
C ALA A 293 -8.16 -5.09 -9.86
N ASP A 294 -6.95 -5.28 -10.39
CA ASP A 294 -5.74 -5.41 -9.57
C ASP A 294 -5.43 -4.09 -8.82
N HIS A 295 -4.53 -4.17 -7.84
CA HIS A 295 -4.21 -3.12 -6.89
C HIS A 295 -3.88 -1.77 -7.54
N ARG A 296 -3.24 -1.80 -8.71
CA ARG A 296 -2.87 -0.59 -9.48
C ARG A 296 -3.90 -0.26 -10.54
N GLY A 297 -4.50 -1.26 -11.16
CA GLY A 297 -5.57 -1.13 -12.14
C GLY A 297 -6.77 -0.35 -11.60
N LEU A 298 -7.00 -0.37 -10.28
CA LEU A 298 -8.00 0.49 -9.63
C LEU A 298 -7.80 2.00 -9.92
N LEU A 299 -6.57 2.48 -10.15
CA LEU A 299 -6.29 3.90 -10.41
C LEU A 299 -6.56 4.35 -11.85
N SER A 300 -6.81 3.41 -12.75
CA SER A 300 -7.16 3.64 -14.15
C SER A 300 -8.49 2.99 -14.54
N ASN A 301 -9.26 2.49 -13.56
CA ASN A 301 -10.52 1.79 -13.79
C ASN A 301 -11.68 2.77 -13.95
N GLU A 302 -12.44 2.65 -15.04
CA GLU A 302 -13.59 3.52 -15.34
C GLU A 302 -14.70 3.45 -14.28
N ASN A 303 -14.96 2.29 -13.68
CA ASN A 303 -15.95 2.19 -12.61
C ASN A 303 -15.48 2.96 -11.36
N VAL A 304 -14.18 2.95 -11.06
CA VAL A 304 -13.61 3.78 -9.99
C VAL A 304 -13.79 5.27 -10.34
N PHE A 305 -13.60 5.67 -11.59
CA PHE A 305 -13.82 7.05 -12.00
C PHE A 305 -15.27 7.50 -11.87
N GLU A 306 -16.24 6.64 -12.22
CA GLU A 306 -17.66 6.94 -12.00
C GLU A 306 -18.01 7.08 -10.51
N LEU A 307 -17.45 6.24 -9.65
CA LEU A 307 -17.62 6.35 -8.19
C LEU A 307 -17.01 7.67 -7.67
N LEU A 308 -15.80 8.01 -8.12
CA LEU A 308 -15.16 9.28 -7.75
C LEU A 308 -15.97 10.48 -8.22
N LYS A 309 -16.45 10.49 -9.47
CA LYS A 309 -17.33 11.54 -10.00
C LYS A 309 -18.59 11.69 -9.15
N LYS A 310 -19.29 10.58 -8.88
CA LYS A 310 -20.48 10.51 -8.01
C LYS A 310 -20.19 11.09 -6.62
N TRP A 311 -19.18 10.58 -5.93
CA TRP A 311 -18.91 10.96 -4.54
C TRP A 311 -18.31 12.36 -4.40
N LEU A 312 -17.62 12.87 -5.41
CA LEU A 312 -17.16 14.26 -5.44
C LEU A 312 -18.27 15.24 -5.85
N GLY A 313 -19.36 14.76 -6.45
CA GLY A 313 -20.37 15.61 -7.08
C GLY A 313 -19.83 16.30 -8.33
N ALA A 314 -18.88 15.65 -9.00
CA ALA A 314 -18.23 16.15 -10.21
C ALA A 314 -18.96 15.62 -11.45
N SER A 315 -19.01 16.42 -12.51
CA SER A 315 -19.52 16.02 -13.82
C SER A 315 -18.55 16.48 -14.89
N GLU A 316 -18.45 15.72 -15.97
CA GLU A 316 -17.63 16.11 -17.11
C GLU A 316 -18.18 17.40 -17.72
N LYS A 317 -17.31 18.36 -17.97
CA LYS A 317 -17.69 19.53 -18.76
C LYS A 317 -18.00 19.07 -20.17
N ALA A 318 -19.14 19.50 -20.73
CA ALA A 318 -19.48 19.25 -22.13
C ALA A 318 -18.26 19.54 -23.01
N PRO A 319 -17.95 18.69 -24.01
CA PRO A 319 -16.74 18.82 -24.80
C PRO A 319 -16.72 20.23 -25.40
N ARG A 320 -15.67 21.01 -25.10
CA ARG A 320 -15.43 22.27 -25.80
C ARG A 320 -15.27 21.92 -27.27
N CYS A 321 -16.23 22.31 -28.11
CA CYS A 321 -16.08 22.24 -29.57
C CYS A 321 -14.72 22.85 -29.94
N ARG A 322 -13.75 22.00 -30.25
CA ARG A 322 -12.53 22.44 -30.92
C ARG A 322 -12.96 22.88 -32.31
N VAL A 323 -13.20 24.17 -32.49
CA VAL A 323 -13.31 24.77 -33.82
C VAL A 323 -11.95 24.53 -34.49
N SER A 324 -11.89 23.54 -35.36
CA SER A 324 -10.71 23.27 -36.19
C SER A 324 -10.50 24.47 -37.10
N LYS A 325 -9.51 25.31 -36.81
CA LYS A 325 -9.00 26.24 -37.82
C LYS A 325 -8.31 25.38 -38.88
N LYS A 326 -8.93 25.24 -40.06
CA LYS A 326 -8.30 24.65 -41.24
C LYS A 326 -6.98 25.40 -41.52
N PRO A 327 -5.88 24.71 -41.81
CA PRO A 327 -4.65 25.37 -42.25
C PRO A 327 -4.87 25.98 -43.64
N ARG A 328 -4.50 27.25 -43.80
CA ARG A 328 -4.40 27.89 -45.12
C ARG A 328 -3.21 27.25 -45.84
N VAL A 329 -3.48 26.58 -46.95
CA VAL A 329 -2.46 26.20 -47.93
C VAL A 329 -1.97 27.50 -48.56
N VAL A 330 -0.67 27.76 -48.44
CA VAL A 330 0.00 28.84 -49.18
C VAL A 330 0.65 28.16 -50.38
N ASP A 331 0.12 28.41 -51.57
CA ASP A 331 0.75 28.05 -52.83
C ASP A 331 2.05 28.85 -52.97
N LEU A 332 3.18 28.14 -53.11
CA LEU A 332 4.44 28.72 -53.56
C LEU A 332 4.57 28.42 -55.05
N GLY A 333 4.12 29.37 -55.87
CA GLY A 333 4.34 29.38 -57.30
C GLY A 333 5.22 30.57 -57.71
N SER A 334 6.30 30.25 -58.43
CA SER A 334 7.29 31.10 -59.13
C SER A 334 8.51 31.53 -58.32
#